data_AF-A0A1B9RU04-F1
#
_entry.id   AF-A0A1B9RU04-F1
#
_cell.length_a   1.000
_cell.length_b   1.000
_cell.length_c   1.000
_cell.angle_alpha   90.00
_cell.angle_beta   90.00
_cell.angle_gamma   90.00
#
_symmetry.space_group_name_H-M   'P 1'
#
loop_
_entity.id
_entity.type
_entity.pdbx_description
1 polymer ?
#
loop_
_entity_poly.entity_id
_entity_poly.type
_entity_poly.pdbx_seq_one_letter_code
_entity_poly.pdbx_strand_id
1 'polypeptide(L)'
;MAIAARRNVARKTALLATLSVLALGQFTSDAFASGNATPPDNGAAGLCEREIQSAAAKYGIPEGILYSVGLTETGRKGSLYPYALNVEGKPIFPPSENAALQVFAAARQNGAKLIDVGCMQINQYFHGENFTSVTAMFDPRSNVEYAAKFLRNLHDRHETWTMAVARYHAGPNNDPAQKVYVCRVIANLVATGYGKWTPNAATFCQN
;
A
#
# COMPACT_ATOMS: atom_id res chain seq x y z
N MET A 1 -12.29 -7.97 12.74
CA MET A 1 -10.95 -8.48 12.39
C MET A 1 -10.00 -7.29 12.50
N ALA A 2 -9.34 -7.15 13.65
CA ALA A 2 -8.53 -5.99 14.01
C ALA A 2 -7.17 -6.52 14.47
N ILE A 3 -6.08 -5.94 13.98
CA ILE A 3 -4.74 -6.44 14.25
C ILE A 3 -3.85 -5.36 14.87
N ALA A 4 -3.32 -5.79 16.01
CA ALA A 4 -2.02 -5.54 16.62
C ALA A 4 -1.64 -4.14 17.14
N ALA A 5 -1.58 -4.12 18.47
CA ALA A 5 -0.67 -3.41 19.36
C ALA A 5 0.68 -2.98 18.76
N ARG A 6 0.99 -1.68 18.94
CA ARG A 6 2.31 -1.08 18.67
C ARG A 6 3.32 -1.51 19.74
N ARG A 7 4.55 -1.86 19.35
CA ARG A 7 5.72 -1.87 20.25
C ARG A 7 6.71 -0.78 19.81
N ASN A 8 7.09 0.08 20.76
CA ASN A 8 8.09 1.12 20.64
C ASN A 8 9.49 0.51 20.51
N VAL A 9 10.25 0.95 19.50
CA VAL A 9 11.70 0.73 19.43
C VAL A 9 12.38 2.08 19.61
N ALA A 10 13.11 2.22 20.72
CA ALA A 10 13.93 3.37 21.03
C ALA A 10 15.13 3.46 20.06
N ARG A 11 15.32 4.63 19.43
CA ARG A 11 16.53 4.96 18.67
C ARG A 11 17.68 5.23 19.63
N LYS A 12 18.78 4.47 19.53
CA LYS A 12 20.07 4.87 20.14
C LYS A 12 20.84 5.71 19.12
N THR A 13 20.96 7.00 19.40
CA THR A 13 21.95 7.92 18.80
C THR A 13 23.32 7.63 19.39
N ALA A 14 24.34 7.45 18.53
CA ALA A 14 25.74 7.42 18.94
C ALA A 14 26.47 8.62 18.31
N LEU A 15 27.25 9.29 19.16
CA LEU A 15 27.95 10.55 18.96
C LEU A 15 29.10 10.47 17.95
N LEU A 16 29.34 11.61 17.29
CA LEU A 16 30.52 11.90 16.47
C LEU A 16 31.81 11.92 17.29
N ALA A 17 32.91 11.45 16.68
CA ALA A 17 34.27 11.83 17.05
C ALA A 17 34.99 12.39 15.81
N THR A 18 35.40 13.65 15.90
CA THR A 18 36.17 14.40 14.92
C THR A 18 37.66 14.16 15.10
N LEU A 19 38.40 13.87 14.02
CA LEU A 19 39.84 14.13 13.96
C LEU A 19 40.21 14.70 12.59
N SER A 20 40.77 15.91 12.61
CA SER A 20 41.28 16.66 11.47
C SER A 20 42.70 16.20 11.13
N VAL A 21 43.00 15.98 9.84
CA VAL A 21 44.37 16.01 9.31
C VAL A 21 44.35 16.76 7.97
N LEU A 22 45.13 17.85 7.92
CA LEU A 22 45.49 18.60 6.72
C LEU A 22 46.41 17.76 5.83
N ALA A 23 46.07 17.65 4.54
CA ALA A 23 47.03 17.31 3.49
C ALA A 23 46.70 18.11 2.23
N LEU A 24 47.63 18.99 1.83
CA LEU A 24 47.61 19.67 0.54
C LEU A 24 47.94 18.66 -0.56
N GLY A 25 47.02 18.48 -1.52
CA GLY A 25 47.21 17.64 -2.70
C GLY A 25 46.50 18.25 -3.91
N GLN A 26 47.31 18.82 -4.80
CA GLN A 26 47.15 19.00 -6.25
C GLN A 26 45.72 18.97 -6.83
N PHE A 27 45.26 20.12 -7.33
CA PHE A 27 44.07 20.22 -8.18
C PHE A 27 44.36 19.68 -9.59
N THR A 28 43.96 18.44 -9.85
CA THR A 28 43.71 17.96 -11.22
C THR A 28 42.25 18.22 -11.56
N SER A 29 42.00 18.95 -12.64
CA SER A 29 40.65 19.23 -13.14
C SER A 29 40.02 17.95 -13.68
N ASP A 30 39.28 17.24 -12.83
CA ASP A 30 38.40 16.16 -13.28
C ASP A 30 37.10 16.76 -13.82
N ALA A 31 36.80 16.40 -15.07
CA ALA A 31 35.60 16.78 -15.77
C ALA A 31 34.35 16.37 -14.97
N PHE A 32 33.47 17.34 -14.69
CA PHE A 32 32.12 17.07 -14.25
C PHE A 32 31.35 16.39 -15.39
N ALA A 33 31.44 15.07 -15.47
CA ALA A 33 30.41 14.29 -16.11
C ALA A 33 29.12 14.51 -15.30
N SER A 34 28.19 15.28 -15.88
CA SER A 34 26.79 15.32 -15.43
C SER A 34 26.19 13.93 -15.65
N GLY A 35 26.49 13.02 -14.73
CA GLY A 35 25.67 11.85 -14.53
C GLY A 35 24.41 12.33 -13.84
N ASN A 36 23.35 12.57 -14.61
CA ASN A 36 22.01 12.40 -14.07
C ASN A 36 21.96 10.96 -13.56
N ALA A 37 22.26 10.76 -12.29
CA ALA A 37 21.97 9.53 -11.60
C ALA A 37 20.44 9.43 -11.61
N THR A 38 19.91 8.77 -12.65
CA THR A 38 18.60 8.15 -12.59
C THR A 38 18.57 7.39 -11.27
N PRO A 39 17.64 7.72 -10.36
CA PRO A 39 17.43 6.91 -9.16
C PRO A 39 17.31 5.45 -9.60
N PRO A 40 17.84 4.48 -8.82
CA PRO A 40 17.74 3.08 -9.19
C PRO A 40 16.28 2.77 -9.51
N ASP A 41 16.07 2.31 -10.74
CA ASP A 41 14.79 1.81 -11.21
C ASP A 41 14.44 0.59 -10.35
N ASN A 42 13.71 0.86 -9.27
CA ASN A 42 13.07 -0.19 -8.50
C ASN A 42 11.91 -0.66 -9.37
N GLY A 43 12.11 -1.53 -10.35
CA GLY A 43 11.13 -1.89 -11.38
C GLY A 43 9.75 -2.41 -10.90
N ALA A 44 9.50 -2.44 -9.59
CA ALA A 44 8.20 -2.64 -8.95
C ALA A 44 7.45 -1.33 -8.61
N ALA A 45 8.16 -0.20 -8.47
CA ALA A 45 7.59 1.11 -8.19
C ALA A 45 6.80 1.60 -9.41
N GLY A 46 5.55 2.03 -9.21
CA GLY A 46 4.70 2.50 -10.29
C GLY A 46 3.88 1.41 -10.99
N LEU A 47 4.13 0.12 -10.71
CA LEU A 47 3.32 -0.97 -11.31
C LEU A 47 1.88 -0.91 -10.80
N CYS A 48 1.69 -0.82 -9.49
CA CYS A 48 0.36 -0.72 -8.90
C CYS A 48 -0.33 0.59 -9.33
N GLU A 49 0.40 1.69 -9.35
CA GLU A 49 -0.11 3.03 -9.66
C GLU A 49 -0.65 3.12 -11.10
N ARG A 50 0.06 2.56 -12.07
CA ARG A 50 -0.43 2.47 -13.45
C ARG A 50 -1.74 1.70 -13.56
N GLU A 51 -1.81 0.54 -12.90
CA GLU A 51 -3.02 -0.29 -12.95
C GLU A 51 -4.18 0.38 -12.18
N ILE A 52 -3.89 1.18 -11.15
CA ILE A 52 -4.88 1.99 -10.43
C ILE A 52 -5.48 3.03 -11.37
N GLN A 53 -4.66 3.77 -12.13
CA GLN A 53 -5.16 4.74 -13.09
C GLN A 53 -6.07 4.09 -14.14
N SER A 54 -5.62 2.97 -14.71
CA SER A 54 -6.38 2.20 -15.71
C SER A 54 -7.72 1.69 -15.15
N ALA A 55 -7.69 1.05 -13.98
CA ALA A 55 -8.89 0.48 -13.37
C ALA A 55 -9.86 1.55 -12.86
N ALA A 56 -9.35 2.65 -12.28
CA ALA A 56 -10.18 3.78 -11.86
C ALA A 56 -10.99 4.35 -13.03
N ALA A 57 -10.33 4.58 -14.17
CA ALA A 57 -11.00 5.02 -15.39
C ALA A 57 -12.03 3.99 -15.88
N LYS A 58 -11.65 2.71 -15.94
CA LYS A 58 -12.53 1.62 -16.41
C LYS A 58 -13.81 1.48 -15.59
N TYR A 59 -13.74 1.61 -14.28
CA TYR A 59 -14.87 1.41 -13.37
C TYR A 59 -15.54 2.72 -12.92
N GLY A 60 -15.11 3.88 -13.44
CA GLY A 60 -15.68 5.18 -13.07
C GLY A 60 -15.49 5.50 -11.57
N ILE A 61 -14.34 5.12 -11.01
CA ILE A 61 -13.96 5.43 -9.63
C ILE A 61 -13.07 6.67 -9.68
N PRO A 62 -13.28 7.69 -8.82
CA PRO A 62 -12.31 8.77 -8.70
C PRO A 62 -10.92 8.21 -8.38
N GLU A 63 -9.94 8.48 -9.23
CA GLU A 63 -8.59 7.89 -9.12
C GLU A 63 -7.99 8.07 -7.72
N GLY A 64 -8.12 9.28 -7.17
CA GLY A 64 -7.64 9.60 -5.82
C GLY A 64 -8.21 8.69 -4.73
N ILE A 65 -9.45 8.21 -4.87
CA ILE A 65 -10.07 7.27 -3.93
C ILE A 65 -9.41 5.90 -4.03
N LEU A 66 -9.31 5.34 -5.24
CA LEU A 66 -8.69 4.03 -5.44
C LEU A 66 -7.20 4.05 -5.06
N TYR A 67 -6.50 5.12 -5.40
CA TYR A 67 -5.11 5.33 -5.01
C TYR A 67 -4.93 5.44 -3.50
N SER A 68 -5.80 6.18 -2.81
CA SER A 68 -5.74 6.33 -1.35
C SER A 68 -6.10 5.05 -0.60
N VAL A 69 -6.99 4.22 -1.17
CA VAL A 69 -7.23 2.84 -0.70
C VAL A 69 -5.94 2.04 -0.82
N GLY A 70 -5.32 1.98 -2.01
CA GLY A 70 -4.07 1.24 -2.21
C GLY A 70 -2.92 1.70 -1.32
N LEU A 71 -2.76 3.01 -1.09
CA LEU A 71 -1.80 3.55 -0.11
C LEU A 71 -2.10 3.13 1.33
N THR A 72 -3.38 2.97 1.69
CA THR A 72 -3.75 2.47 3.04
C THR A 72 -3.39 0.99 3.20
N GLU A 73 -3.48 0.22 2.12
CA GLU A 73 -3.22 -1.21 2.10
C GLU A 73 -1.73 -1.56 2.06
N THR A 74 -0.95 -0.98 1.13
CA THR A 74 0.45 -1.37 0.91
C THR A 74 1.45 -0.22 0.91
N GLY A 75 0.99 1.01 1.18
CA GLY A 75 1.81 2.21 1.09
C GLY A 75 3.08 2.12 1.94
N ARG A 76 4.24 2.29 1.30
CA ARG A 76 5.55 2.34 1.96
C ARG A 76 6.37 3.47 1.36
N LYS A 77 6.75 4.44 2.21
CA LYS A 77 7.46 5.68 1.78
C LYS A 77 6.73 6.44 0.65
N GLY A 78 5.40 6.33 0.58
CA GLY A 78 4.58 7.04 -0.40
C GLY A 78 4.34 6.32 -1.74
N SER A 79 4.76 5.07 -1.88
CA SER A 79 4.49 4.24 -3.08
C SER A 79 3.90 2.89 -2.68
N LEU A 80 3.17 2.26 -3.61
CA LEU A 80 2.57 0.94 -3.39
C LEU A 80 3.59 -0.17 -3.66
N TYR A 81 3.34 -1.35 -3.09
CA TYR A 81 4.22 -2.50 -3.25
C TYR A 81 3.46 -3.72 -3.79
N PRO A 82 3.75 -4.19 -5.01
CA PRO A 82 2.94 -5.20 -5.71
C PRO A 82 3.02 -6.59 -5.09
N TYR A 83 4.08 -6.88 -4.33
CA TYR A 83 4.32 -8.22 -3.77
C TYR A 83 4.08 -8.27 -2.26
N ALA A 84 3.44 -7.25 -1.68
CA ALA A 84 3.13 -7.22 -0.26
C ALA A 84 2.22 -8.40 0.13
N LEU A 85 2.53 -9.01 1.27
CA LEU A 85 1.61 -9.91 1.94
C LEU A 85 1.27 -9.38 3.31
N ASN A 86 0.07 -9.72 3.76
CA ASN A 86 -0.26 -9.72 5.18
C ASN A 86 -0.69 -11.14 5.56
N VAL A 87 0.11 -11.82 6.40
CA VAL A 87 -0.20 -13.17 6.89
C VAL A 87 -0.71 -13.06 8.31
N GLU A 88 -2.02 -13.24 8.51
CA GLU A 88 -2.69 -13.19 9.82
C GLU A 88 -2.32 -11.95 10.65
N GLY A 89 -2.16 -10.81 9.96
CA GLY A 89 -1.81 -9.53 10.59
C GLY A 89 -0.36 -9.15 10.55
N LYS A 90 0.51 -10.03 10.07
CA LYS A 90 1.93 -9.76 9.94
C LYS A 90 2.24 -9.28 8.51
N PRO A 91 2.60 -8.00 8.32
CA PRO A 91 3.00 -7.51 7.01
C PRO A 91 4.38 -8.06 6.63
N ILE A 92 4.54 -8.47 5.37
CA ILE A 92 5.75 -9.01 4.77
C ILE A 92 5.94 -8.37 3.39
N PHE A 93 7.17 -7.99 3.05
CA PHE A 93 7.52 -7.33 1.78
C PHE A 93 8.65 -8.07 1.08
N PRO A 94 8.37 -9.20 0.43
CA PRO A 94 9.35 -10.00 -0.30
C PRO A 94 9.85 -9.26 -1.54
N PRO A 95 11.14 -9.37 -1.91
CA PRO A 95 11.77 -8.55 -2.95
C PRO A 95 11.28 -8.83 -4.38
N SER A 96 10.54 -9.91 -4.60
CA SER A 96 10.06 -10.33 -5.92
C SER A 96 8.78 -11.16 -5.78
N GLU A 97 8.06 -11.33 -6.90
CA GLU A 97 6.88 -12.19 -6.98
C GLU A 97 7.19 -13.64 -6.56
N ASN A 98 8.30 -14.21 -7.06
CA ASN A 98 8.71 -15.57 -6.70
C ASN A 98 8.95 -15.72 -5.19
N ALA A 99 9.59 -14.73 -4.56
CA ALA A 99 9.78 -14.73 -3.11
C ALA A 99 8.44 -14.61 -2.37
N ALA A 100 7.49 -13.84 -2.90
CA ALA A 100 6.15 -13.71 -2.34
C ALA A 100 5.32 -15.00 -2.46
N LEU A 101 5.42 -15.70 -3.58
CA LEU A 101 4.81 -17.02 -3.77
C LEU A 101 5.39 -18.06 -2.80
N GLN A 102 6.69 -18.04 -2.55
CA GLN A 102 7.32 -18.90 -1.55
C GLN A 102 6.82 -18.59 -0.12
N VAL A 103 6.74 -17.32 0.25
CA VAL A 103 6.17 -16.89 1.55
C VAL A 103 4.72 -17.33 1.67
N PHE A 104 3.91 -17.14 0.63
CA PHE A 104 2.52 -17.57 0.60
C PHE A 104 2.40 -19.08 0.80
N ALA A 105 3.16 -19.88 0.02
CA ALA A 105 3.12 -21.33 0.10
C ALA A 105 3.52 -21.84 1.49
N ALA A 106 4.59 -21.29 2.07
CA ALA A 106 5.02 -21.63 3.42
C ALA A 106 3.97 -21.25 4.48
N ALA A 107 3.36 -20.07 4.38
CA ALA A 107 2.28 -19.65 5.29
C ALA A 107 1.09 -20.61 5.23
N ARG A 108 0.65 -21.00 4.02
CA ARG A 108 -0.44 -21.96 3.81
C ARG A 108 -0.11 -23.34 4.37
N GLN A 109 1.10 -23.85 4.14
CA GLN A 109 1.56 -25.12 4.69
C GLN A 109 1.55 -25.11 6.23
N ASN A 110 1.84 -23.96 6.83
CA ASN A 110 1.77 -23.75 8.29
C ASN A 110 0.35 -23.47 8.81
N GLY A 111 -0.68 -23.62 7.98
CA GLY A 111 -2.08 -23.53 8.39
C GLY A 111 -2.69 -22.12 8.35
N ALA A 112 -1.95 -21.10 7.88
CA ALA A 112 -2.49 -19.75 7.78
C ALA A 112 -3.67 -19.71 6.80
N LYS A 113 -4.80 -19.17 7.27
CA LYS A 113 -6.01 -19.03 6.44
C LYS A 113 -6.14 -17.66 5.82
N LEU A 114 -5.87 -16.62 6.60
CA LEU A 114 -6.13 -15.23 6.23
C LEU A 114 -4.83 -14.60 5.73
N ILE A 115 -4.70 -14.54 4.41
CA ILE A 115 -3.53 -13.98 3.74
C ILE A 115 -4.00 -12.94 2.74
N ASP A 116 -3.60 -11.69 2.92
CA ASP A 116 -3.86 -10.60 1.99
C ASP A 116 -2.71 -10.46 1.00
N VAL A 117 -3.04 -10.20 -0.26
CA VAL A 117 -2.09 -10.30 -1.38
C VAL A 117 -2.08 -9.02 -2.22
N GLY A 118 -0.86 -8.56 -2.50
CA GLY A 118 -0.54 -7.61 -3.56
C GLY A 118 -0.97 -6.17 -3.32
N CYS A 119 -0.95 -5.38 -4.40
CA CYS A 119 -1.16 -3.92 -4.41
C CYS A 119 -2.32 -3.44 -3.51
N MET A 120 -3.44 -4.17 -3.57
CA MET A 120 -4.71 -3.80 -2.93
C MET A 120 -5.10 -4.70 -1.77
N GLN A 121 -4.15 -5.53 -1.27
CA GLN A 121 -4.32 -6.47 -0.15
C GLN A 121 -5.60 -7.30 -0.25
N ILE A 122 -5.77 -8.00 -1.38
CA ILE A 122 -6.92 -8.87 -1.59
C ILE A 122 -6.76 -10.13 -0.74
N ASN A 123 -7.71 -10.37 0.17
CA ASN A 123 -7.69 -11.54 1.03
C ASN A 123 -7.97 -12.82 0.23
N GLN A 124 -7.02 -13.76 0.23
CA GLN A 124 -7.15 -15.01 -0.51
C GLN A 124 -8.34 -15.86 -0.06
N TYR A 125 -8.61 -15.92 1.24
CA TYR A 125 -9.66 -16.79 1.78
C TYR A 125 -11.05 -16.37 1.29
N PHE A 126 -11.31 -15.06 1.22
CA PHE A 126 -12.62 -14.54 0.84
C PHE A 126 -12.79 -14.31 -0.67
N HIS A 127 -11.69 -14.01 -1.38
CA HIS A 127 -11.78 -13.53 -2.75
C HIS A 127 -11.04 -14.39 -3.77
N GLY A 128 -10.24 -15.36 -3.32
CA GLY A 128 -9.33 -16.14 -4.19
C GLY A 128 -10.02 -16.90 -5.31
N GLU A 129 -11.28 -17.29 -5.14
CA GLU A 129 -12.10 -17.96 -6.18
C GLU A 129 -12.36 -17.08 -7.42
N ASN A 130 -12.17 -15.76 -7.32
CA ASN A 130 -12.31 -14.83 -8.43
C ASN A 130 -11.04 -14.73 -9.30
N PHE A 131 -10.00 -15.48 -8.96
CA PHE A 131 -8.71 -15.51 -9.64
C PHE A 131 -8.41 -16.92 -10.13
N THR A 132 -7.68 -17.02 -11.24
CA THR A 132 -7.26 -18.32 -11.80
C THR A 132 -6.19 -19.01 -10.94
N SER A 133 -5.43 -18.25 -10.16
CA SER A 133 -4.39 -18.75 -9.26
C SER A 133 -3.94 -17.67 -8.27
N VAL A 134 -3.14 -18.05 -7.28
CA VAL A 134 -2.45 -17.10 -6.39
C VAL A 134 -1.43 -16.25 -7.15
N THR A 135 -0.78 -16.80 -8.18
CA THR A 135 0.08 -16.02 -9.10
C THR A 135 -0.71 -14.89 -9.74
N ALA A 136 -1.93 -15.16 -10.22
CA ALA A 136 -2.82 -14.11 -10.74
C ALA A 136 -3.27 -13.11 -9.67
N MET A 137 -3.27 -13.47 -8.37
CA MET A 137 -3.53 -12.51 -7.30
C MET A 137 -2.35 -11.56 -7.07
N PHE A 138 -1.10 -11.97 -7.37
CA PHE A 138 0.08 -11.11 -7.28
C PHE A 138 0.31 -10.25 -8.53
N ASP A 139 -0.26 -10.62 -9.68
CA ASP A 139 -0.25 -9.79 -10.88
C ASP A 139 -0.91 -8.41 -10.60
N PRO A 140 -0.17 -7.29 -10.71
CA PRO A 140 -0.68 -5.96 -10.37
C PRO A 140 -1.97 -5.61 -11.11
N ARG A 141 -2.07 -5.99 -12.38
CA ARG A 141 -3.26 -5.70 -13.20
C ARG A 141 -4.48 -6.43 -12.67
N SER A 142 -4.39 -7.74 -12.53
CA SER A 142 -5.49 -8.58 -12.04
C SER A 142 -5.89 -8.21 -10.61
N ASN A 143 -4.92 -7.94 -9.74
CA ASN A 143 -5.14 -7.53 -8.35
C ASN A 143 -5.92 -6.21 -8.27
N VAL A 144 -5.44 -5.18 -8.97
CA VAL A 144 -6.06 -3.85 -8.93
C VAL A 144 -7.39 -3.83 -9.66
N GLU A 145 -7.51 -4.54 -10.78
CA GLU A 145 -8.76 -4.66 -11.53
C GLU A 145 -9.87 -5.29 -10.67
N TYR A 146 -9.56 -6.35 -9.92
CA TYR A 146 -10.50 -6.96 -8.98
C TYR A 146 -10.88 -5.99 -7.86
N ALA A 147 -9.91 -5.32 -7.25
CA ALA A 147 -10.14 -4.35 -6.18
C ALA A 147 -11.07 -3.21 -6.63
N ALA A 148 -10.83 -2.66 -7.82
CA ALA A 148 -11.65 -1.61 -8.41
C ALA A 148 -13.07 -2.09 -8.66
N LYS A 149 -13.24 -3.27 -9.29
CA LYS A 149 -14.57 -3.87 -9.49
C LYS A 149 -15.31 -4.07 -8.17
N PHE A 150 -14.63 -4.59 -7.15
CA PHE A 150 -15.22 -4.81 -5.84
C PHE A 150 -15.64 -3.51 -5.15
N LEU A 151 -14.78 -2.49 -5.18
CA LEU A 151 -15.09 -1.17 -4.62
C LEU A 151 -16.26 -0.51 -5.35
N ARG A 152 -16.33 -0.65 -6.69
CA ARG A 152 -17.48 -0.17 -7.47
C ARG A 152 -18.77 -0.85 -7.06
N ASN A 153 -18.76 -2.18 -6.92
CA ASN A 153 -19.93 -2.94 -6.47
C ASN A 153 -20.38 -2.56 -5.04
N LEU A 154 -19.46 -2.10 -4.18
CA LEU A 154 -19.80 -1.57 -2.87
C LEU A 154 -20.44 -0.18 -2.97
N HIS A 155 -19.91 0.67 -3.84
CA HIS A 155 -20.49 1.97 -4.13
C HIS A 155 -21.91 1.84 -4.69
N ASP A 156 -22.15 0.93 -5.64
CA ASP A 156 -23.48 0.73 -6.23
C ASP A 156 -24.55 0.28 -5.23
N ARG A 157 -24.14 -0.34 -4.11
CA ARG A 157 -25.04 -0.79 -3.04
C ARG A 157 -25.26 0.24 -1.93
N HIS A 158 -24.35 1.22 -1.79
CA HIS A 158 -24.32 2.12 -0.63
C HIS A 158 -24.21 3.61 -1.01
N GLU A 159 -24.21 3.91 -2.31
CA GLU A 159 -24.28 5.22 -2.99
C GLU A 159 -23.16 6.22 -2.71
N THR A 160 -22.43 6.08 -1.61
CA THR A 160 -21.33 6.98 -1.25
C THR A 160 -19.99 6.25 -1.28
N TRP A 161 -18.97 6.93 -1.78
CA TRP A 161 -17.61 6.41 -1.74
C TRP A 161 -17.10 6.19 -0.32
N THR A 162 -17.50 7.04 0.64
CA THR A 162 -17.11 6.86 2.04
C THR A 162 -17.61 5.51 2.60
N MET A 163 -18.86 5.15 2.33
CA MET A 163 -19.40 3.86 2.77
C MET A 163 -18.78 2.70 1.98
N ALA A 164 -18.54 2.87 0.68
CA ALA A 164 -17.84 1.86 -0.11
C ALA A 164 -16.44 1.57 0.44
N VAL A 165 -15.67 2.62 0.74
CA VAL A 165 -14.33 2.53 1.36
C VAL A 165 -14.39 1.87 2.74
N ALA A 166 -15.34 2.26 3.59
CA ALA A 166 -15.54 1.61 4.89
C ALA A 166 -15.74 0.10 4.74
N ARG A 167 -16.61 -0.30 3.82
CA ARG A 167 -16.97 -1.71 3.58
C ARG A 167 -15.91 -2.50 2.85
N TYR A 168 -15.02 -1.85 2.11
CA TYR A 168 -13.91 -2.51 1.41
C TYR A 168 -13.00 -3.26 2.38
N HIS A 169 -12.61 -2.61 3.47
CA HIS A 169 -11.69 -3.19 4.45
C HIS A 169 -12.40 -3.93 5.59
N ALA A 170 -13.56 -3.44 6.01
CA ALA A 170 -14.30 -4.00 7.13
C ALA A 170 -15.75 -4.29 6.72
N GLY A 171 -16.11 -5.58 6.73
CA GLY A 171 -17.47 -6.04 6.47
C GLY A 171 -18.53 -5.39 7.39
N PRO A 172 -19.82 -5.66 7.14
CA PRO A 172 -20.90 -5.02 7.88
C PRO A 172 -20.79 -5.24 9.40
N ASN A 173 -21.24 -4.26 10.18
CA ASN A 173 -21.32 -4.29 11.66
C ASN A 173 -19.97 -4.20 12.40
N ASN A 174 -18.98 -3.51 11.82
CA ASN A 174 -17.69 -3.23 12.47
C ASN A 174 -17.31 -1.75 12.36
N ASP A 175 -18.18 -0.90 12.91
CA ASP A 175 -18.10 0.56 12.81
C ASP A 175 -16.76 1.13 13.33
N PRO A 176 -16.16 0.63 14.43
CA PRO A 176 -14.86 1.13 14.88
C PRO A 176 -13.74 0.91 13.86
N ALA A 177 -13.66 -0.27 13.24
CA ALA A 177 -12.64 -0.55 12.23
C ALA A 177 -12.89 0.24 10.94
N GLN A 178 -14.17 0.40 10.55
CA GLN A 178 -14.58 1.20 9.41
C GLN A 178 -14.17 2.66 9.57
N LYS A 179 -14.43 3.25 10.75
CA LYS A 179 -14.02 4.62 11.07
C LYS A 179 -12.50 4.80 10.94
N VAL A 180 -11.72 3.94 11.58
CA VAL A 180 -10.25 3.99 11.52
C VAL A 180 -9.75 3.91 10.08
N TYR A 181 -10.33 3.00 9.29
CA TYR A 181 -9.93 2.82 7.90
C TYR A 181 -10.28 4.02 7.02
N VAL A 182 -11.51 4.52 7.09
CA VAL A 182 -11.96 5.72 6.36
C VAL A 182 -11.06 6.91 6.67
N CYS A 183 -10.68 7.11 7.93
CA CYS A 183 -9.82 8.24 8.31
C CYS A 183 -8.40 8.13 7.78
N ARG A 184 -7.86 6.92 7.63
CA ARG A 184 -6.57 6.70 6.94
C ARG A 184 -6.67 7.02 5.45
N VAL A 185 -7.75 6.60 4.80
CA VAL A 185 -7.99 6.91 3.38
C VAL A 185 -8.16 8.42 3.15
N ILE A 186 -8.88 9.13 4.02
CA ILE A 186 -9.01 10.59 3.95
C ILE A 186 -7.65 11.27 4.14
N ALA A 187 -6.84 10.81 5.10
CA ALA A 187 -5.49 11.36 5.30
C ALA A 187 -4.62 11.19 4.04
N ASN A 188 -4.70 10.03 3.37
CA ASN A 188 -3.99 9.79 2.11
C ASN A 188 -4.52 10.67 0.97
N LEU A 189 -5.84 10.85 0.84
CA LEU A 189 -6.45 11.76 -0.14
C LEU A 189 -5.90 13.19 0.00
N VAL A 190 -5.79 13.68 1.23
CA VAL A 190 -5.25 15.02 1.51
C VAL A 190 -3.75 15.09 1.24
N ALA A 191 -2.98 14.11 1.72
CA ALA A 191 -1.53 14.09 1.58
C ALA A 191 -1.06 14.02 0.12
N THR A 192 -1.88 13.42 -0.75
CA THR A 192 -1.60 13.26 -2.19
C THR A 192 -2.19 14.37 -3.05
N GLY A 193 -2.90 15.34 -2.45
CA GLY A 193 -3.51 16.46 -3.18
C GLY A 193 -4.82 16.15 -3.90
N TYR A 194 -5.34 14.93 -3.78
CA TYR A 194 -6.63 14.53 -4.35
C TYR A 194 -7.84 15.06 -3.56
N GLY A 195 -7.63 15.54 -2.35
CA GLY A 195 -8.70 16.06 -1.49
C GLY A 195 -8.24 17.11 -0.50
N LYS A 196 -9.20 17.62 0.26
CA LYS A 196 -8.98 18.55 1.37
C LYS A 196 -9.81 18.10 2.58
N TRP A 197 -9.29 18.34 3.78
CA TRP A 197 -10.09 18.15 4.99
C TRP A 197 -11.30 19.08 4.96
N THR A 198 -12.49 18.50 5.10
CA THR A 198 -13.73 19.24 5.34
C THR A 198 -14.00 19.29 6.85
N PRO A 199 -14.81 20.24 7.35
CA PRO A 199 -15.21 20.26 8.76
C PRO A 199 -15.83 18.93 9.20
N ASN A 200 -16.73 18.36 8.39
CA ASN A 200 -17.36 17.07 8.68
C ASN A 200 -16.35 15.91 8.73
N ALA A 201 -15.40 15.85 7.79
CA ALA A 201 -14.36 14.83 7.79
C ALA A 201 -13.43 14.98 9.00
N ALA A 202 -13.06 16.21 9.36
CA ALA A 202 -12.23 16.49 10.51
C ALA A 202 -12.95 16.08 11.82
N THR A 203 -14.21 16.47 12.01
CA THR A 203 -15.01 16.05 13.17
C THR A 203 -15.22 14.55 13.21
N PHE A 204 -15.51 13.92 12.07
CA PHE A 204 -15.65 12.46 11.99
C PHE A 204 -14.35 11.76 12.41
N CYS A 205 -13.20 12.23 11.95
CA CYS A 205 -11.90 11.62 12.22
C CYS A 205 -11.20 12.08 13.50
N GLN A 206 -11.86 12.94 14.29
CA GLN A 206 -11.45 13.18 15.67
C GLN A 206 -11.82 11.94 16.52
N ASN A 207 -10.99 11.67 17.53
CA ASN A 207 -10.89 10.49 18.42
C ASN A 207 -9.73 9.55 18.07
#